data_AF-A0A7W5YT10-F1
#
_entry.id   AF-A0A7W5YT10-F1
#
_cell.length_a   1.000
_cell.length_b   1.000
_cell.length_c   1.000
_cell.angle_alpha   90.00
_cell.angle_beta   90.00
_cell.angle_gamma   90.00
#
_symmetry.space_group_name_H-M   'P 1'
#
loop_
_entity.id
_entity.type
_entity.pdbx_description
1 polymer ?
#
loop_
_entity_poly.entity_id
_entity_poly.type
_entity_poly.pdbx_seq_one_letter_code
_entity_poly.pdbx_strand_id
1 'polypeptide(L)'
;MSIGTDWWADLLEANCEDGFATLAVELPCCGVESALDALDYHWPCGFARFEIAVWNPDRSWFTNEELAALAEVLGHPVRQIRAHI
;
A
#
# COMPACT_ATOMS: atom_id res chain seq x y z
N MET A 1 -1.08 16.15 16.39
CA MET A 1 -0.49 14.95 17.03
C MET A 1 0.24 14.20 15.93
N SER A 2 1.54 13.96 16.07
CA SER A 2 2.32 13.17 15.10
C SER A 2 2.42 11.76 15.66
N ILE A 3 2.02 10.76 14.87
CA ILE A 3 2.24 9.36 15.18
C ILE A 3 3.69 9.05 14.80
N GLY A 4 4.48 8.55 15.75
CA GLY A 4 5.85 8.09 15.49
C GLY A 4 5.86 6.78 14.69
N THR A 5 7.01 6.43 14.10
CA THR A 5 7.17 5.18 13.35
C THR A 5 7.23 3.94 14.23
N ASP A 6 7.35 4.10 15.55
CA ASP A 6 7.49 2.97 16.49
C ASP A 6 6.25 2.06 16.47
N TRP A 7 5.04 2.65 16.50
CA TRP A 7 3.80 1.89 16.34
C TRP A 7 3.77 1.07 15.04
N TRP A 8 4.28 1.66 13.96
CA TRP A 8 4.36 1.00 12.66
C TRP A 8 5.35 -0.17 12.69
N ALA A 9 6.53 0.05 13.29
CA ALA A 9 7.56 -0.98 13.43
C ALA A 9 7.07 -2.16 14.28
N ASP A 10 6.47 -1.88 15.44
CA ASP A 10 5.91 -2.89 16.34
C ASP A 10 4.81 -3.72 15.63
N LEU A 11 3.96 -3.05 14.85
CA LEU A 11 2.92 -3.71 14.08
C LEU A 11 3.49 -4.64 13.00
N LEU A 12 4.52 -4.20 12.28
CA LEU A 12 5.21 -5.02 11.29
C LEU A 12 5.87 -6.23 11.95
N GLU A 13 6.58 -6.03 13.05
CA GLU A 13 7.26 -7.11 13.78
C GLU A 13 6.26 -8.17 14.25
N ALA A 14 5.11 -7.75 14.80
CA ALA A 14 4.09 -8.65 15.30
C ALA A 14 3.36 -9.48 14.22
N ASN A 15 3.33 -9.02 12.95
CA ASN A 15 2.51 -9.63 11.90
C ASN A 15 3.30 -10.17 10.70
N CYS A 16 4.61 -9.92 10.63
CA CYS A 16 5.41 -10.30 9.46
C CYS A 16 5.54 -11.83 9.29
N GLU A 17 5.59 -12.59 10.39
CA GLU A 17 5.70 -14.06 10.34
C GLU A 17 4.43 -14.71 9.76
N ASP A 18 3.27 -14.14 10.04
CA ASP A 18 1.97 -14.60 9.53
C ASP A 18 1.65 -14.07 8.12
N GLY A 19 2.55 -13.27 7.54
CA GLY A 19 2.40 -12.71 6.20
C GLY A 19 1.22 -11.74 6.07
N PHE A 20 0.84 -11.07 7.16
CA PHE A 20 -0.30 -10.13 7.20
C PHE A 20 -1.62 -10.76 6.75
N ALA A 21 -2.05 -11.85 7.41
CA ALA A 21 -3.33 -12.52 7.14
C ALA A 21 -4.55 -11.58 7.22
N THR A 22 -4.43 -10.47 7.97
CA THR A 22 -5.36 -9.35 7.98
C THR A 22 -4.58 -8.04 7.86
N LEU A 23 -5.18 -7.05 7.21
CA LEU A 23 -4.67 -5.67 7.17
C LEU A 23 -5.41 -4.75 8.14
N ALA A 24 -6.39 -5.26 8.91
CA ALA A 24 -7.18 -4.46 9.83
C ALA A 24 -6.33 -3.90 10.98
N VAL A 25 -6.50 -2.61 11.27
CA VAL A 25 -5.75 -1.90 12.32
C VAL A 25 -6.60 -0.84 13.00
N GLU A 26 -6.40 -0.67 14.30
CA GLU A 26 -6.90 0.49 15.04
C GLU A 26 -5.89 1.64 14.97
N LEU A 27 -6.33 2.82 14.53
CA LEU A 27 -5.45 3.97 14.33
C LEU A 27 -5.05 4.62 15.68
N PRO A 28 -3.74 4.80 15.97
CA PRO A 28 -3.30 5.33 17.27
C PRO A 28 -3.61 6.82 17.48
N CYS A 29 -4.02 7.54 16.44
CA CYS A 29 -4.42 8.96 16.56
C CYS A 29 -5.86 9.16 17.00
N CYS A 30 -6.76 8.22 16.74
CA CYS A 30 -8.21 8.42 16.92
C CYS A 30 -9.00 7.18 17.35
N GLY A 31 -8.36 6.00 17.46
CA GLY A 31 -9.02 4.75 17.83
C GLY A 31 -10.01 4.22 16.77
N VAL A 32 -9.93 4.73 15.53
CA VAL A 32 -10.82 4.32 14.44
C VAL A 32 -10.23 3.09 13.76
N GLU A 33 -11.07 2.10 13.48
CA GLU A 33 -10.74 0.94 12.67
C GLU A 33 -10.47 1.34 11.21
N SER A 34 -9.39 0.83 10.64
CA SER A 34 -8.97 1.04 9.26
C SER A 34 -8.28 -0.21 8.72
N ALA A 35 -7.68 -0.11 7.53
CA ALA A 35 -6.80 -1.12 6.98
C ALA A 35 -5.45 -0.50 6.56
N LEU A 36 -4.36 -1.28 6.66
CA LEU A 36 -3.01 -0.85 6.30
C LEU A 36 -2.93 -0.32 4.86
N ASP A 37 -3.61 -0.95 3.91
CA ASP A 37 -3.66 -0.52 2.52
C ASP A 37 -4.54 0.71 2.27
N ALA A 38 -5.36 1.11 3.25
CA ALA A 38 -6.21 2.29 3.19
C ALA A 38 -5.56 3.56 3.79
N LEU A 39 -4.37 3.45 4.40
CA LEU A 39 -3.70 4.59 5.02
C LEU A 39 -3.14 5.56 3.97
N ASP A 40 -3.11 6.84 4.33
CA ASP A 40 -2.43 7.88 3.54
C ASP A 40 -0.96 7.96 3.96
N TYR A 41 -0.09 7.31 3.18
CA TYR A 41 1.34 7.28 3.44
C TYR A 41 2.04 8.48 2.81
N HIS A 42 2.87 9.16 3.59
CA HIS A 42 3.75 10.20 3.08
C HIS A 42 4.78 9.65 2.06
N TRP A 43 5.26 8.43 2.30
CA TRP A 43 6.09 7.68 1.35
C TRP A 43 5.24 6.63 0.64
N PRO A 44 5.26 6.54 -0.70
CA PRO A 44 4.41 5.60 -1.41
C PRO A 44 4.67 4.16 -0.94
N CYS A 45 3.65 3.53 -0.38
CA CYS A 45 3.67 2.17 0.13
C CYS A 45 2.43 1.43 -0.39
N GLY A 46 2.53 0.11 -0.55
CA GLY A 46 1.39 -0.73 -0.82
C GLY A 46 1.57 -2.14 -0.32
N PHE A 47 0.44 -2.75 -0.01
CA PHE A 47 0.34 -4.14 0.41
C PHE A 47 -0.23 -4.93 -0.76
N ALA A 48 0.53 -5.90 -1.24
CA ALA A 48 0.13 -6.73 -2.36
C ALA A 48 0.73 -8.13 -2.24
N ARG A 49 0.04 -9.12 -2.80
CA ARG A 49 0.55 -10.49 -2.90
C ARG A 49 1.62 -10.64 -3.99
N PHE A 50 1.53 -9.83 -5.04
CA PHE A 50 2.50 -9.77 -6.12
C PHE A 50 2.60 -8.34 -6.63
N GLU A 51 3.76 -7.99 -7.18
CA GLU A 51 3.98 -6.70 -7.83
C GLU A 51 4.36 -6.87 -9.30
N ILE A 52 4.02 -5.86 -10.11
CA ILE A 52 4.53 -5.71 -11.48
C ILE A 52 5.24 -4.36 -11.51
N ALA A 53 6.57 -4.40 -11.59
CA ALA A 53 7.42 -3.21 -11.53
C ALA A 53 7.93 -2.81 -12.92
N VAL A 54 7.81 -1.53 -13.25
CA VAL A 54 8.44 -0.91 -14.43
C VAL A 54 9.51 0.07 -13.97
N TRP A 55 10.74 -0.16 -14.40
CA TRP A 55 11.91 0.61 -13.95
C TRP A 55 12.20 1.76 -14.93
N ASN A 56 12.43 2.96 -14.38
CA ASN A 56 12.74 4.19 -15.12
C ASN A 56 11.80 4.43 -16.32
N PRO A 57 10.47 4.45 -16.13
CA PRO A 57 9.58 4.78 -17.21
C PRO A 57 9.83 6.23 -17.64
N ASP A 58 10.06 6.47 -18.93
CA ASP A 58 10.16 7.82 -19.50
C ASP A 58 8.78 8.48 -19.63
N ARG A 59 7.99 8.38 -18.55
CA ARG A 59 6.63 8.89 -18.44
C ARG A 59 6.21 9.10 -16.99
N SER A 60 5.12 9.87 -16.84
CA SER A 60 4.48 10.12 -15.55
C SER A 60 3.61 8.92 -15.10
N TRP A 61 2.71 9.16 -14.14
CA TRP A 61 1.65 8.25 -13.71
C TRP A 61 0.82 7.73 -14.90
N PHE A 62 0.22 6.56 -14.71
CA PHE A 62 -0.85 6.09 -15.59
C PHE A 62 -2.10 6.91 -15.31
N THR A 63 -2.90 7.15 -16.34
CA THR A 63 -4.24 7.71 -16.16
C THR A 63 -5.18 6.67 -15.56
N ASN A 64 -6.35 7.10 -15.09
CA ASN A 64 -7.37 6.18 -14.60
C ASN A 64 -7.83 5.19 -15.67
N GLU A 65 -7.89 5.63 -16.93
CA GLU A 65 -8.26 4.79 -18.08
C GLU A 65 -7.21 3.73 -18.36
N GLU A 66 -5.92 4.10 -18.28
CA GLU A 66 -4.81 3.15 -18.44
C GLU A 66 -4.78 2.11 -17.31
N LEU A 67 -5.01 2.54 -16.05
CA LEU A 67 -5.12 1.62 -14.92
C LEU A 67 -6.34 0.70 -15.02
N ALA A 68 -7.47 1.21 -15.50
CA ALA A 68 -8.66 0.39 -15.74
C ALA A 68 -8.40 -0.66 -16.82
N ALA A 69 -7.72 -0.31 -17.92
CA ALA A 69 -7.35 -1.26 -18.96
C ALA A 69 -6.40 -2.34 -18.42
N LEU A 70 -5.44 -1.97 -17.56
CA LEU A 70 -4.55 -2.93 -16.92
C LEU A 70 -5.30 -3.86 -15.95
N ALA A 71 -6.21 -3.31 -15.15
CA ALA A 71 -7.05 -4.07 -14.22
C ALA A 71 -7.91 -5.12 -14.96
N GLU A 72 -8.51 -4.75 -16.09
CA GLU A 72 -9.30 -5.65 -16.93
C GLU A 72 -8.46 -6.82 -17.48
N VAL A 73 -7.24 -6.55 -17.96
CA VAL A 73 -6.33 -7.59 -18.44
C VAL A 73 -5.89 -8.54 -17.32
N LEU A 74 -5.68 -8.01 -16.13
CA LEU A 74 -5.28 -8.79 -14.94
C LEU A 74 -6.47 -9.48 -14.26
N GLY A 75 -7.70 -9.11 -14.59
CA GLY A 75 -8.91 -9.59 -13.93
C GLY A 75 -9.04 -9.15 -12.47
N HIS A 76 -8.33 -8.10 -12.05
CA HIS A 76 -8.33 -7.61 -10.67
C HIS A 76 -7.99 -6.12 -10.60
N PRO A 77 -8.61 -5.32 -9.70
CA PRO A 77 -8.23 -3.94 -9.50
C PRO A 77 -6.75 -3.80 -9.14
N VAL A 78 -6.10 -2.78 -9.69
CA VAL A 78 -4.69 -2.49 -9.43
C VAL A 78 -4.53 -1.10 -8.82
N ARG A 79 -3.48 -0.93 -8.03
CA ARG A 79 -3.06 0.35 -7.48
C ARG A 79 -1.68 0.70 -7.99
N GLN A 80 -1.51 1.91 -8.51
CA GLN A 80 -0.20 2.40 -8.90
C GLN A 80 0.53 2.99 -7.68
N ILE A 81 1.80 2.60 -7.52
CA ILE A 81 2.68 3.09 -6.46
C ILE A 81 4.00 3.53 -7.11
N ARG A 82 4.46 4.74 -6.77
CA ARG A 82 5.79 5.21 -7.19
C ARG A 82 6.79 5.01 -6.07
N ALA A 83 7.52 3.91 -6.09
CA ALA A 83 8.64 3.69 -5.19
C ALA A 83 9.94 4.24 -5.80
N HIS A 84 10.80 4.81 -4.95
CA HIS A 84 12.21 4.96 -5.26
C HIS A 84 12.93 3.82 -4.56
N ILE A 85 13.50 2.90 -5.34
CA ILE A 85 14.16 1.67 -4.88
C ILE A 85 15.66 1.81 -5.12
#